data_AF-A0A1E5HCX5-F1
#
_entry.id   AF-A0A1E5HCX5-F1
#
_cell.length_a   1.000
_cell.length_b   1.000
_cell.length_c   1.000
_cell.angle_alpha   90.00
_cell.angle_beta   90.00
_cell.angle_gamma   90.00
#
_symmetry.space_group_name_H-M   'P 1'
#
loop_
_entity.id
_entity.type
_entity.pdbx_description
1 polymer ?
#
loop_
_entity_poly.entity_id
_entity_poly.type
_entity_poly.pdbx_seq_one_letter_code
_entity_poly.pdbx_strand_id
1 'polypeptide(L)'
;MKEINLATFSLKYDKQATERCSVKLDEHTYIEDKQLPSYLFGESTLSFFDFYQADCSGFVESDYTLSEKFQQIISRFPHTNQQKILLTDDNSYSIKNIPVYITVTDYILASSSPEAYPEFKEKLETIHSLKPVNDDEQTFVSSYKRKRLFLDGTYGARELLENSQEKNGKAIQSQLEYVNEMYYFSHYSYAAMVQFLPEYEITTYDQFHEAYGKYIYSVTITKNGKTVPLLWPDYLYHKPENHLEFGLLANSNQLRYQLFDKWEKEEEVSLDILAEGFEDVHFRTRLKQPMRFSPHLSKSDYILGETISLSIDNGLVKELEQQTARFELVKSKKISENGYSLDFELLEEELLLSGAQFEKAGRYQLKIISETYGQLLFLFTLKQEGSIQK
;
A
#
# COMPACT_ATOMS: atom_id res chain seq x y z
N MET A 1 -20.71 44.02 8.69
CA MET A 1 -19.41 43.91 8.02
C MET A 1 -18.40 43.22 8.93
N LYS A 2 -17.90 42.07 8.48
CA LYS A 2 -16.88 41.26 9.14
C LYS A 2 -15.68 41.10 8.19
N GLU A 3 -14.56 40.61 8.70
CA GLU A 3 -13.33 40.44 7.93
C GLU A 3 -12.72 39.07 8.21
N ILE A 4 -12.25 38.40 7.15
CA ILE A 4 -11.47 37.18 7.19
C ILE A 4 -10.01 37.58 6.96
N ASN A 5 -9.10 37.09 7.79
CA ASN A 5 -7.66 37.37 7.71
C ASN A 5 -6.87 36.05 7.75
N LEU A 6 -6.06 35.80 6.74
CA LEU A 6 -5.15 34.65 6.65
C LEU A 6 -3.82 35.08 5.99
N ALA A 7 -2.76 35.19 6.79
CA ALA A 7 -1.43 35.62 6.34
C ALA A 7 -1.48 36.92 5.50
N THR A 8 -1.18 36.85 4.20
CA THR A 8 -1.21 37.99 3.26
C THR A 8 -2.57 38.24 2.62
N PHE A 9 -3.56 37.37 2.89
CA PHE A 9 -4.92 37.45 2.38
C PHE A 9 -5.85 38.07 3.44
N SER A 10 -6.61 39.08 3.04
CA SER A 10 -7.75 39.60 3.81
C SER A 10 -8.95 39.78 2.91
N LEU A 11 -10.16 39.56 3.44
CA LEU A 11 -11.41 39.72 2.70
C LEU A 11 -12.52 40.21 3.62
N LYS A 12 -13.21 41.27 3.19
CA LYS A 12 -14.43 41.73 3.86
C LYS A 12 -15.66 40.97 3.36
N TYR A 13 -16.55 40.66 4.29
CA TYR A 13 -17.82 40.02 3.97
C TYR A 13 -18.98 40.57 4.82
N ASP A 14 -20.19 40.39 4.31
CA ASP A 14 -21.43 40.70 5.00
C ASP A 14 -22.54 39.69 4.65
N LYS A 15 -23.59 39.62 5.48
CA LYS A 15 -24.74 38.74 5.25
C LYS A 15 -25.77 39.31 4.27
N GLN A 16 -25.57 40.55 3.85
CA GLN A 16 -26.44 41.29 2.94
C GLN A 16 -25.58 42.09 1.97
N ALA A 17 -26.12 42.38 0.77
CA ALA A 17 -25.43 43.22 -0.20
C ALA A 17 -25.20 44.63 0.35
N THR A 18 -23.97 45.11 0.26
CA THR A 18 -23.60 46.49 0.62
C THR A 18 -22.70 47.08 -0.46
N GLU A 19 -22.47 48.39 -0.44
CA GLU A 19 -21.55 49.06 -1.38
C GLU A 19 -20.12 48.48 -1.32
N ARG A 20 -19.69 47.98 -0.16
CA ARG A 20 -18.36 47.40 0.04
C ARG A 20 -18.32 45.88 -0.12
N CYS A 21 -19.47 45.21 -0.08
CA CYS A 21 -19.61 43.77 -0.26
C CYS A 21 -20.76 43.52 -1.24
N SER A 22 -20.44 43.65 -2.53
CA SER A 22 -21.40 43.63 -3.65
C SER A 22 -21.44 42.28 -4.37
N VAL A 23 -20.41 41.46 -4.24
CA VAL A 23 -20.29 40.17 -4.94
C VAL A 23 -20.97 39.10 -4.10
N LYS A 24 -22.04 38.49 -4.64
CA LYS A 24 -22.76 37.40 -3.99
C LYS A 24 -21.96 36.10 -4.11
N LEU A 25 -21.63 35.47 -2.97
CA LEU A 25 -20.94 34.19 -2.92
C LEU A 25 -21.93 33.02 -2.79
N ASP A 26 -22.91 33.15 -1.89
CA ASP A 26 -24.03 32.22 -1.71
C ASP A 26 -25.33 32.97 -1.34
N GLU A 27 -26.37 32.27 -0.90
CA GLU A 27 -27.64 32.90 -0.53
C GLU A 27 -27.54 33.91 0.62
N HIS A 28 -26.52 33.82 1.46
CA HIS A 28 -26.41 34.53 2.74
C HIS A 28 -25.07 35.25 2.93
N THR A 29 -24.20 35.27 1.93
CA THR A 29 -22.82 35.76 2.05
C THR A 29 -22.47 36.60 0.82
N TYR A 30 -22.09 37.85 1.08
CA TYR A 30 -21.58 38.79 0.09
C TYR A 30 -20.17 39.20 0.47
N ILE A 31 -19.28 39.30 -0.51
CA ILE A 31 -17.87 39.64 -0.33
C ILE A 31 -17.52 40.92 -1.10
N GLU A 32 -16.41 41.55 -0.72
CA GLU A 32 -15.84 42.66 -1.50
C GLU A 32 -15.42 42.21 -2.91
N ASP A 33 -15.55 43.11 -3.88
CA ASP A 33 -15.09 42.89 -5.25
C ASP A 33 -13.55 42.98 -5.30
N LYS A 34 -12.91 41.83 -5.13
CA LYS A 34 -11.46 41.68 -5.03
C LYS A 34 -11.05 40.37 -5.70
N GLN A 35 -9.92 40.38 -6.39
CA GLN A 35 -9.33 39.16 -6.91
C GLN A 35 -8.95 38.22 -5.77
N LEU A 36 -9.45 36.99 -5.82
CA LEU A 36 -9.19 35.96 -4.82
C LEU A 36 -8.12 35.00 -5.34
N PRO A 37 -7.28 34.44 -4.46
CA PRO A 37 -6.46 33.28 -4.80
C PRO A 37 -7.38 32.10 -5.13
N SER A 38 -6.98 31.20 -6.03
CA SER A 38 -7.79 30.01 -6.35
C SER A 38 -7.86 29.03 -5.18
N TYR A 39 -6.73 28.85 -4.49
CA TYR A 39 -6.55 27.82 -3.47
C TYR A 39 -5.79 28.34 -2.25
N LEU A 40 -6.03 27.66 -1.12
CA LEU A 40 -5.20 27.71 0.07
C LEU A 40 -4.48 26.37 0.21
N PHE A 41 -3.16 26.38 0.40
CA PHE A 41 -2.36 25.16 0.56
C PHE A 41 -1.80 25.06 1.97
N GLY A 42 -1.75 23.83 2.47
CA GLY A 42 -1.14 23.51 3.75
C GLY A 42 -0.78 22.04 3.84
N GLU A 43 -0.46 21.59 5.04
CA GLU A 43 -0.16 20.19 5.35
C GLU A 43 -0.97 19.75 6.56
N SER A 44 -1.47 18.51 6.56
CA SER A 44 -2.18 17.94 7.71
C SER A 44 -1.73 16.51 8.02
N THR A 45 -1.98 16.07 9.25
CA THR A 45 -1.88 14.66 9.62
C THR A 45 -3.25 14.02 9.44
N LEU A 46 -3.37 13.08 8.50
CA LEU A 46 -4.65 12.42 8.19
C LEU A 46 -4.67 11.02 8.77
N SER A 47 -5.81 10.58 9.30
CA SER A 47 -6.02 9.16 9.59
C SER A 47 -5.96 8.36 8.28
N PHE A 48 -5.70 7.05 8.35
CA PHE A 48 -5.83 6.20 7.17
C PHE A 48 -7.23 6.27 6.55
N PHE A 49 -8.28 6.35 7.36
CA PHE A 49 -9.64 6.51 6.83
C PHE A 49 -9.76 7.80 6.01
N ASP A 50 -9.44 8.96 6.59
CA ASP A 50 -9.49 10.26 5.90
C ASP A 50 -8.65 10.27 4.62
N PHE A 51 -7.50 9.60 4.66
CA PHE A 51 -6.61 9.53 3.51
C PHE A 51 -7.18 8.64 2.39
N TYR A 52 -7.78 7.50 2.68
CA TYR A 52 -8.19 6.52 1.67
C TYR A 52 -9.66 6.59 1.26
N GLN A 53 -10.53 7.24 2.03
CA GLN A 53 -11.99 7.16 1.85
C GLN A 53 -12.44 7.51 0.41
N ALA A 54 -11.86 8.54 -0.20
CA ALA A 54 -12.21 8.95 -1.56
C ALA A 54 -11.74 7.95 -2.63
N ASP A 55 -10.63 7.26 -2.39
CA ASP A 55 -10.04 6.30 -3.33
C ASP A 55 -10.63 4.88 -3.12
N CYS A 56 -11.17 4.61 -1.94
CA CYS A 56 -11.68 3.29 -1.51
C CYS A 56 -13.13 3.39 -0.99
N SER A 57 -14.03 3.92 -1.82
CA SER A 57 -15.44 4.08 -1.46
C SER A 57 -16.13 2.73 -1.21
N GLY A 58 -16.43 2.43 0.05
CA GLY A 58 -17.02 1.15 0.46
C GLY A 58 -16.50 0.62 1.80
N PHE A 59 -15.42 1.20 2.32
CA PHE A 59 -14.91 0.91 3.66
C PHE A 59 -15.36 1.96 4.67
N VAL A 60 -15.53 1.52 5.91
CA VAL A 60 -15.75 2.39 7.08
C VAL A 60 -14.47 2.48 7.91
N GLU A 61 -14.40 3.42 8.85
CA GLU A 61 -13.19 3.67 9.63
C GLU A 61 -12.63 2.43 10.35
N SER A 62 -13.50 1.55 10.86
CA SER A 62 -13.08 0.29 11.52
C SER A 62 -12.39 -0.70 10.58
N ASP A 63 -12.60 -0.59 9.27
CA ASP A 63 -11.90 -1.42 8.28
C ASP A 63 -10.42 -1.04 8.15
N TYR A 64 -10.01 0.09 8.72
CA TYR A 64 -8.63 0.58 8.70
C TYR A 64 -7.83 0.23 9.97
N THR A 65 -8.46 -0.41 10.95
CA THR A 65 -7.76 -0.92 12.13
C THR A 65 -6.82 -2.07 11.74
N LEU A 66 -5.70 -2.19 12.44
CA LEU A 66 -4.73 -3.26 12.22
C LEU A 66 -5.26 -4.61 12.70
N SER A 67 -4.96 -5.67 11.95
CA SER A 67 -5.21 -7.02 12.43
C SER A 67 -4.22 -7.39 13.55
N GLU A 68 -4.65 -8.20 14.51
CA GLU A 68 -3.77 -8.73 15.57
C GLU A 68 -2.60 -9.54 15.00
N LYS A 69 -2.80 -10.25 13.87
CA LYS A 69 -1.75 -10.98 13.16
C LYS A 69 -0.61 -10.04 12.74
N PHE A 70 -0.91 -8.80 12.37
CA PHE A 70 0.10 -7.83 11.98
C PHE A 70 0.86 -7.21 13.14
N GLN A 71 0.28 -7.10 14.34
CA GLN A 71 1.02 -6.67 15.53
C GLN A 71 2.23 -7.58 15.81
N GLN A 72 2.06 -8.89 15.59
CA GLN A 72 3.14 -9.86 15.71
C GLN A 72 4.22 -9.68 14.64
N ILE A 73 3.83 -9.34 13.41
CA ILE A 73 4.73 -9.06 12.28
C ILE A 73 5.52 -7.76 12.57
N ILE A 74 4.85 -6.67 12.95
CA ILE A 74 5.47 -5.36 13.24
C ILE A 74 6.53 -5.46 14.33
N SER A 75 6.32 -6.26 15.38
CA SER A 75 7.32 -6.44 16.45
C SER A 75 8.69 -6.93 15.96
N ARG A 76 8.75 -7.53 14.76
CA ARG A 76 9.96 -8.11 14.16
C ARG A 76 10.64 -7.19 13.14
N PHE A 77 9.98 -6.13 12.67
CA PHE A 77 10.54 -5.22 11.68
C PHE A 77 10.77 -3.84 12.29
N PRO A 78 11.99 -3.26 12.18
CA PRO A 78 12.23 -1.90 12.67
C PRO A 78 11.31 -0.93 11.93
N HIS A 79 10.76 0.04 12.67
CA HIS A 79 9.78 1.01 12.19
C HIS A 79 10.38 1.99 11.16
N THR A 80 10.63 1.55 9.93
CA THR A 80 11.28 2.36 8.88
C THR A 80 10.43 3.54 8.38
N ASN A 81 9.13 3.57 8.74
CA ASN A 81 8.20 4.63 8.35
C ASN A 81 7.77 5.58 9.51
N GLN A 82 8.35 5.47 10.71
CA GLN A 82 7.96 6.26 11.90
C GLN A 82 7.98 7.79 11.73
N GLN A 83 8.77 8.29 10.78
CA GLN A 83 8.83 9.73 10.48
C GLN A 83 7.52 10.26 9.86
N LYS A 84 6.79 9.42 9.11
CA LYS A 84 5.54 9.79 8.43
C LYS A 84 4.31 9.05 8.97
N ILE A 85 4.48 7.87 9.56
CA ILE A 85 3.37 7.05 10.07
C ILE A 85 3.34 7.11 11.60
N LEU A 86 2.20 7.52 12.16
CA LEU A 86 1.94 7.58 13.60
C LEU A 86 0.94 6.50 14.00
N LEU A 87 1.31 5.61 14.94
CA LEU A 87 0.35 4.69 15.56
C LEU A 87 -0.59 5.47 16.47
N THR A 88 -1.89 5.30 16.29
CA THR A 88 -2.92 5.88 17.16
C THR A 88 -3.28 4.92 18.28
N ASP A 89 -3.92 5.43 19.34
CA ASP A 89 -4.33 4.63 20.50
C ASP A 89 -5.37 3.54 20.14
N ASP A 90 -6.09 3.71 19.03
CA ASP A 90 -7.12 2.79 18.53
C ASP A 90 -6.57 1.67 17.62
N ASN A 91 -5.26 1.40 17.67
CA ASN A 91 -4.59 0.44 16.79
C ASN A 91 -4.78 0.73 15.29
N SER A 92 -4.81 2.01 14.93
CA SER A 92 -4.81 2.48 13.54
C SER A 92 -3.58 3.36 13.30
N TYR A 93 -3.41 3.87 12.09
CA TYR A 93 -2.32 4.78 11.76
C TYR A 93 -2.83 6.07 11.13
N SER A 94 -2.04 7.13 11.34
CA SER A 94 -2.16 8.40 10.65
C SER A 94 -0.91 8.70 9.84
N ILE A 95 -1.07 9.39 8.72
CA ILE A 95 0.00 9.85 7.83
C ILE A 95 0.24 11.34 8.09
N LYS A 96 1.46 11.68 8.51
CA LYS A 96 1.90 13.05 8.79
C LYS A 96 2.24 13.81 7.52
N ASN A 97 2.03 15.13 7.58
CA ASN A 97 2.47 16.09 6.57
C ASN A 97 1.95 15.73 5.17
N ILE A 98 0.68 15.34 5.07
CA ILE A 98 -0.01 15.18 3.78
C ILE A 98 -0.28 16.56 3.19
N PRO A 99 0.16 16.85 1.95
CA PRO A 99 -0.19 18.07 1.26
C PRO A 99 -1.71 18.14 1.02
N VAL A 100 -2.33 19.19 1.54
CA VAL A 100 -3.76 19.44 1.42
C VAL A 100 -4.03 20.78 0.75
N TYR A 101 -5.21 20.90 0.18
CA TYR A 101 -5.68 22.18 -0.31
C TYR A 101 -7.17 22.42 -0.02
N ILE A 102 -7.54 23.68 -0.04
CA ILE A 102 -8.92 24.15 0.12
C ILE A 102 -9.20 25.14 -1.01
N THR A 103 -10.38 25.09 -1.62
CA THR A 103 -10.78 26.20 -2.49
C THR A 103 -11.01 27.44 -1.65
N VAL A 104 -10.64 28.63 -2.17
CA VAL A 104 -10.84 29.87 -1.39
C VAL A 104 -12.32 30.07 -1.04
N THR A 105 -13.21 29.67 -1.93
CA THR A 105 -14.66 29.75 -1.74
C THR A 105 -15.13 28.93 -0.56
N ASP A 106 -14.71 27.66 -0.47
CA ASP A 106 -15.06 26.79 0.66
C ASP A 106 -14.54 27.38 1.98
N TYR A 107 -13.31 27.89 1.98
CA TYR A 107 -12.75 28.55 3.17
C TYR A 107 -13.54 29.79 3.61
N ILE A 108 -13.95 30.64 2.67
CA ILE A 108 -14.73 31.86 2.97
C ILE A 108 -16.10 31.48 3.54
N LEU A 109 -16.79 30.51 2.91
CA LEU A 109 -18.09 30.03 3.36
C LEU A 109 -18.01 29.48 4.80
N ALA A 110 -17.06 28.58 5.06
CA ALA A 110 -16.86 28.02 6.39
C ALA A 110 -16.47 29.08 7.44
N SER A 111 -15.64 30.06 7.06
CA SER A 111 -15.24 31.16 7.96
C SER A 111 -16.39 32.13 8.26
N SER A 112 -17.31 32.33 7.30
CA SER A 112 -18.46 33.24 7.45
C SER A 112 -19.60 32.64 8.27
N SER A 113 -19.74 31.31 8.20
CA SER A 113 -20.83 30.54 8.82
C SER A 113 -20.30 29.25 9.46
N PRO A 114 -19.45 29.33 10.50
CA PRO A 114 -18.77 28.16 11.08
C PRO A 114 -19.72 27.11 11.67
N GLU A 115 -20.90 27.54 12.14
CA GLU A 115 -21.94 26.67 12.68
C GLU A 115 -22.55 25.73 11.62
N ALA A 116 -22.46 26.11 10.33
CA ALA A 116 -22.98 25.31 9.23
C ALA A 116 -21.98 24.23 8.74
N TYR A 117 -20.71 24.35 9.12
CA TYR A 117 -19.61 23.49 8.67
C TYR A 117 -18.68 23.07 9.82
N PRO A 118 -19.22 22.41 10.86
CA PRO A 118 -18.44 22.09 12.05
C PRO A 118 -17.29 21.11 11.77
N GLU A 119 -17.50 20.09 10.93
CA GLU A 119 -16.50 19.08 10.58
C GLU A 119 -15.34 19.70 9.77
N PHE A 120 -15.66 20.56 8.80
CA PHE A 120 -14.64 21.31 8.06
C PHE A 120 -13.79 22.16 9.00
N LYS A 121 -14.42 22.84 9.96
CA LYS A 121 -13.70 23.69 10.91
C LYS A 121 -12.74 22.87 11.78
N GLU A 122 -13.19 21.73 12.29
CA GLU A 122 -12.34 20.82 13.05
C GLU A 122 -11.12 20.38 12.24
N LYS A 123 -11.32 19.95 10.99
CA LYS A 123 -10.21 19.54 10.11
C LYS A 123 -9.31 20.73 9.76
N LEU A 124 -9.87 21.91 9.52
CA LEU A 124 -9.11 23.12 9.22
C LEU A 124 -8.11 23.47 10.34
N GLU A 125 -8.50 23.30 11.60
CA GLU A 125 -7.63 23.56 12.77
C GLU A 125 -6.40 22.63 12.82
N THR A 126 -6.46 21.48 12.16
CA THR A 126 -5.34 20.53 12.04
C THR A 126 -4.35 20.88 10.91
N ILE A 127 -4.73 21.80 10.01
CA ILE A 127 -3.90 22.15 8.85
C ILE A 127 -2.83 23.16 9.26
N HIS A 128 -1.58 22.79 9.05
CA HIS A 128 -0.42 23.62 9.32
C HIS A 128 0.04 24.35 8.06
N SER A 129 0.69 25.50 8.25
CA SER A 129 1.28 26.31 7.17
C SER A 129 0.29 26.72 6.07
N LEU A 130 -1.00 26.85 6.42
CA LEU A 130 -2.05 27.24 5.48
C LEU A 130 -1.76 28.63 4.91
N LYS A 131 -1.54 28.71 3.59
CA LYS A 131 -1.23 29.95 2.90
C LYS A 131 -2.01 30.07 1.59
N PRO A 132 -2.44 31.29 1.22
CA PRO A 132 -3.01 31.54 -0.11
C PRO A 132 -1.93 31.37 -1.18
N VAL A 133 -2.33 30.84 -2.34
CA VAL A 133 -1.45 30.77 -3.52
C VAL A 133 -2.01 31.62 -4.63
N ASN A 134 -1.24 32.64 -5.00
CA ASN A 134 -1.53 33.51 -6.13
C ASN A 134 -1.02 32.88 -7.43
N ASP A 135 -1.56 33.30 -8.57
CA ASP A 135 -1.27 32.71 -9.88
C ASP A 135 0.23 32.67 -10.23
N ASP A 136 1.02 33.64 -9.76
CA ASP A 136 2.47 33.69 -9.99
C ASP A 136 3.28 32.65 -9.18
N GLU A 137 2.73 32.13 -8.07
CA GLU A 137 3.37 31.10 -7.24
C GLU A 137 2.95 29.67 -7.64
N GLN A 138 1.93 29.52 -8.48
CA GLN A 138 1.36 28.21 -8.87
C GLN A 138 2.38 27.29 -9.55
N THR A 139 3.33 27.86 -10.30
CA THR A 139 4.30 27.08 -11.10
C THR A 139 5.29 26.26 -10.26
N PHE A 140 5.62 26.72 -9.06
CA PHE A 140 6.48 25.97 -8.13
C PHE A 140 5.73 24.91 -7.33
N VAL A 141 4.40 25.03 -7.28
CA VAL A 141 3.55 24.22 -6.42
C VAL A 141 2.85 23.09 -7.18
N SER A 142 2.84 23.14 -8.51
CA SER A 142 2.19 22.18 -9.41
C SER A 142 2.82 20.77 -9.47
N SER A 143 3.92 20.50 -8.77
CA SER A 143 4.65 19.22 -8.84
C SER A 143 4.14 18.11 -7.91
N TYR A 144 3.15 18.36 -7.04
CA TYR A 144 2.67 17.39 -6.05
C TYR A 144 1.15 17.26 -6.07
N LYS A 145 0.63 16.02 -6.07
CA LYS A 145 -0.81 15.79 -5.86
C LYS A 145 -1.20 16.11 -4.42
N ARG A 146 -2.37 16.71 -4.23
CA ARG A 146 -2.89 17.15 -2.92
C ARG A 146 -4.26 16.57 -2.65
N LYS A 147 -4.59 16.40 -1.36
CA LYS A 147 -5.94 16.05 -0.90
C LYS A 147 -6.76 17.33 -0.74
N ARG A 148 -7.92 17.44 -1.41
CA ARG A 148 -8.87 18.55 -1.18
C ARG A 148 -9.60 18.33 0.14
N LEU A 149 -9.69 19.34 1.01
CA LEU A 149 -10.69 19.36 2.08
C LEU A 149 -11.98 20.02 1.56
N PHE A 150 -13.09 19.30 1.62
CA PHE A 150 -14.42 19.78 1.22
C PHE A 150 -15.20 20.36 2.41
N LEU A 151 -16.17 21.22 2.14
CA LEU A 151 -17.04 21.86 3.15
C LEU A 151 -17.74 20.90 4.11
N ASP A 152 -17.96 19.65 3.71
CA ASP A 152 -18.54 18.60 4.56
C ASP A 152 -17.53 17.94 5.51
N GLY A 153 -16.27 18.40 5.53
CA GLY A 153 -15.20 17.87 6.36
C GLY A 153 -14.49 16.64 5.79
N THR A 154 -14.86 16.18 4.59
CA THR A 154 -14.21 15.03 3.94
C THR A 154 -13.01 15.43 3.09
N TYR A 155 -12.10 14.48 2.89
CA TYR A 155 -10.98 14.65 1.97
C TYR A 155 -11.22 13.94 0.64
N GLY A 156 -10.92 14.61 -0.47
CA GLY A 156 -11.04 14.07 -1.83
C GLY A 156 -9.93 13.12 -2.25
N ALA A 157 -9.99 12.66 -3.50
CA ALA A 157 -8.87 11.94 -4.12
C ALA A 157 -7.64 12.86 -4.26
N ARG A 158 -6.46 12.28 -4.42
CA ARG A 158 -5.24 13.05 -4.68
C ARG A 158 -5.25 13.56 -6.11
N GLU A 159 -5.12 14.88 -6.29
CA GLU A 159 -5.12 15.47 -7.63
C GLU A 159 -4.04 16.54 -7.81
N LEU A 160 -3.60 16.69 -9.07
CA LEU A 160 -2.75 17.79 -9.50
C LEU A 160 -3.65 18.98 -9.85
N LEU A 161 -3.34 20.13 -9.26
CA LEU A 161 -4.08 21.36 -9.50
C LEU A 161 -3.39 22.11 -10.65
N GLU A 162 -3.65 21.70 -11.91
CA GLU A 162 -3.54 22.47 -13.18
C GLU A 162 -3.34 21.58 -14.45
N ASN A 163 -3.72 22.14 -15.60
CA ASN A 163 -3.70 21.54 -16.95
C ASN A 163 -2.42 21.81 -17.77
N SER A 164 -1.35 22.35 -17.18
CA SER A 164 -0.09 22.55 -17.91
C SER A 164 0.66 21.22 -18.03
N GLN A 165 0.41 20.51 -19.13
CA GLN A 165 1.20 19.41 -19.72
C GLN A 165 2.17 18.69 -18.75
N GLU A 166 1.74 17.52 -18.27
CA GLU A 166 2.58 16.35 -17.93
C GLU A 166 4.10 16.61 -17.95
N LYS A 167 4.74 17.10 -16.87
CA LYS A 167 6.22 16.99 -16.74
C LYS A 167 6.94 17.42 -15.45
N ASN A 168 6.29 17.57 -14.30
CA ASN A 168 7.01 18.06 -13.11
C ASN A 168 7.24 17.02 -11.99
N GLY A 169 6.75 15.79 -12.13
CA GLY A 169 7.15 14.66 -11.28
C GLY A 169 8.32 13.90 -11.89
N LYS A 170 9.24 13.39 -11.06
CA LYS A 170 10.21 12.38 -11.53
C LYS A 170 9.44 11.10 -11.87
N ALA A 171 9.46 10.69 -13.14
CA ALA A 171 8.88 9.43 -13.57
C ALA A 171 9.84 8.28 -13.27
N ILE A 172 9.38 7.30 -12.48
CA ILE A 172 10.17 6.12 -12.08
C ILE A 172 9.54 4.81 -12.53
N GLN A 173 8.34 4.84 -13.14
CA GLN A 173 7.62 3.66 -13.63
C GLN A 173 8.51 2.73 -14.46
N SER A 174 9.31 3.29 -15.39
CA SER A 174 10.18 2.51 -16.27
C SER A 174 11.42 1.93 -15.58
N GLN A 175 11.69 2.33 -14.33
CA GLN A 175 12.84 1.87 -13.54
C GLN A 175 12.44 0.74 -12.59
N LEU A 176 11.14 0.45 -12.49
CA LEU A 176 10.59 -0.48 -11.53
C LEU A 176 9.93 -1.65 -12.26
N GLU A 177 9.96 -2.80 -11.61
CA GLU A 177 9.29 -4.01 -12.08
C GLU A 177 8.47 -4.66 -10.97
N TYR A 178 7.37 -5.28 -11.39
CA TYR A 178 6.52 -6.12 -10.55
C TYR A 178 7.01 -7.56 -10.68
N VAL A 179 7.45 -8.17 -9.58
CA VAL A 179 8.12 -9.47 -9.57
C VAL A 179 7.63 -10.35 -8.43
N ASN A 180 7.99 -11.64 -8.50
CA ASN A 180 7.75 -12.62 -7.45
C ASN A 180 6.29 -12.66 -6.97
N GLU A 181 5.35 -12.79 -7.91
CA GLU A 181 3.93 -12.97 -7.61
C GLU A 181 3.70 -14.32 -6.91
N MET A 182 3.48 -14.26 -5.60
CA MET A 182 3.38 -15.39 -4.67
C MET A 182 1.94 -15.68 -4.29
N TYR A 183 1.60 -16.97 -4.32
CA TYR A 183 0.27 -17.48 -4.00
C TYR A 183 0.34 -18.38 -2.76
N TYR A 184 -0.64 -18.24 -1.87
CA TYR A 184 -0.73 -19.05 -0.65
C TYR A 184 0.55 -19.02 0.21
N PHE A 185 1.18 -17.85 0.30
CA PHE A 185 2.46 -17.68 0.98
C PHE A 185 2.26 -17.30 2.45
N SER A 186 2.71 -18.16 3.37
CA SER A 186 2.69 -17.89 4.81
C SER A 186 1.28 -17.54 5.32
N HIS A 187 1.04 -16.27 5.67
CA HIS A 187 -0.25 -15.78 6.13
C HIS A 187 -1.06 -15.06 5.03
N TYR A 188 -0.57 -15.06 3.79
CA TYR A 188 -1.13 -14.32 2.68
C TYR A 188 -1.77 -15.25 1.64
N SER A 189 -2.95 -14.86 1.14
CA SER A 189 -3.54 -15.49 -0.05
C SER A 189 -2.77 -15.11 -1.30
N TYR A 190 -2.33 -13.86 -1.34
CA TYR A 190 -1.60 -13.26 -2.45
C TYR A 190 -0.57 -12.26 -1.92
N ALA A 191 0.64 -12.32 -2.45
CA ALA A 191 1.71 -11.40 -2.14
C ALA A 191 2.57 -11.16 -3.38
N ALA A 192 3.24 -10.02 -3.47
CA ALA A 192 4.22 -9.78 -4.52
C ALA A 192 5.23 -8.73 -4.11
N MET A 193 6.17 -8.45 -5.02
CA MET A 193 7.27 -7.54 -4.78
C MET A 193 7.35 -6.51 -5.92
N VAL A 194 7.70 -5.28 -5.58
CA VAL A 194 8.10 -4.25 -6.52
C VAL A 194 9.54 -3.87 -6.25
N GLN A 195 10.40 -3.91 -7.26
CA GLN A 195 11.82 -3.60 -7.13
C GLN A 195 12.30 -2.69 -8.26
N PHE A 196 13.43 -2.02 -8.04
CA PHE A 196 14.13 -1.37 -9.15
C PHE A 196 14.80 -2.41 -10.05
N LEU A 197 14.86 -2.12 -11.34
CA LEU A 197 15.60 -2.94 -12.28
C LEU A 197 17.09 -3.01 -11.85
N PRO A 198 17.76 -4.16 -12.00
CA PRO A 198 19.12 -4.37 -11.50
C PRO A 198 20.14 -3.33 -11.96
N GLU A 199 20.01 -2.78 -13.17
CA GLU A 199 20.91 -1.78 -13.75
C GLU A 199 20.93 -0.44 -13.01
N TYR A 200 19.95 -0.16 -12.14
CA TYR A 200 19.93 1.06 -11.32
C TYR A 200 20.71 0.91 -10.00
N GLU A 201 21.22 -0.29 -9.71
CA GLU A 201 22.10 -0.58 -8.56
C GLU A 201 21.55 -0.09 -7.20
N ILE A 202 20.22 -0.04 -7.05
CA ILE A 202 19.55 0.31 -5.80
C ILE A 202 19.68 -0.86 -4.82
N THR A 203 20.57 -0.71 -3.84
CA THR A 203 21.00 -1.80 -2.96
C THR A 203 20.65 -1.61 -1.49
N THR A 204 19.95 -0.52 -1.15
CA THR A 204 19.57 -0.19 0.23
C THR A 204 18.23 0.51 0.30
N TYR A 205 17.62 0.50 1.50
CA TYR A 205 16.32 1.14 1.74
C TYR A 205 16.41 2.63 1.49
N ASP A 206 17.46 3.28 2.01
CA ASP A 206 17.62 4.72 1.89
C ASP A 206 17.78 5.10 0.42
N GLN A 207 18.52 4.31 -0.39
CA GLN A 207 18.59 4.50 -1.83
C GLN A 207 17.25 4.29 -2.53
N PHE A 208 16.52 3.22 -2.22
CA PHE A 208 15.18 2.98 -2.79
C PHE A 208 14.25 4.14 -2.45
N HIS A 209 14.25 4.54 -1.19
CA HIS A 209 13.44 5.61 -0.65
C HIS A 209 13.78 6.97 -1.29
N GLU A 210 15.06 7.31 -1.40
CA GLU A 210 15.53 8.53 -2.07
C GLU A 210 15.24 8.51 -3.57
N ALA A 211 15.38 7.35 -4.23
CA ALA A 211 15.10 7.16 -5.64
C ALA A 211 13.60 7.23 -5.96
N TYR A 212 12.75 6.75 -5.04
CA TYR A 212 11.29 6.71 -5.19
C TYR A 212 10.60 8.00 -4.71
N GLY A 213 11.22 8.75 -3.80
CA GLY A 213 10.79 10.12 -3.49
C GLY A 213 10.73 10.57 -2.05
N LYS A 214 11.59 10.03 -1.18
CA LYS A 214 11.50 10.15 0.27
C LYS A 214 10.09 9.79 0.72
N TYR A 215 9.74 8.57 1.07
CA TYR A 215 8.42 8.18 1.62
C TYR A 215 7.36 7.74 0.59
N ILE A 216 7.17 6.42 0.53
CA ILE A 216 5.94 5.78 0.06
C ILE A 216 4.96 5.78 1.23
N TYR A 217 3.85 6.49 1.09
CA TYR A 217 2.81 6.55 2.14
C TYR A 217 1.52 5.86 1.75
N SER A 218 1.40 5.41 0.50
CA SER A 218 0.21 4.69 0.07
C SER A 218 0.51 3.62 -0.96
N VAL A 219 -0.10 2.46 -0.73
CA VAL A 219 -0.20 1.39 -1.71
C VAL A 219 -1.65 0.95 -1.73
N THR A 220 -2.23 0.84 -2.92
CA THR A 220 -3.57 0.30 -3.10
C THR A 220 -3.52 -0.82 -4.13
N ILE A 221 -4.40 -1.80 -3.97
CA ILE A 221 -4.55 -2.88 -4.94
C ILE A 221 -6.01 -2.96 -5.36
N THR A 222 -6.24 -3.07 -6.67
CA THR A 222 -7.58 -3.11 -7.25
C THR A 222 -7.81 -4.45 -7.92
N LYS A 223 -8.95 -5.06 -7.62
CA LYS A 223 -9.42 -6.29 -8.27
C LYS A 223 -10.91 -6.19 -8.54
N ASN A 224 -11.34 -6.54 -9.75
CA ASN A 224 -12.75 -6.47 -10.18
C ASN A 224 -13.40 -5.10 -9.90
N GLY A 225 -12.65 -4.01 -10.14
CA GLY A 225 -13.10 -2.62 -9.92
C GLY A 225 -13.22 -2.20 -8.45
N LYS A 226 -12.84 -3.06 -7.50
CA LYS A 226 -12.79 -2.73 -6.07
C LYS A 226 -11.35 -2.48 -5.65
N THR A 227 -11.07 -1.25 -5.23
CA THR A 227 -9.77 -0.83 -4.71
C THR A 227 -9.74 -1.05 -3.20
N VAL A 228 -8.69 -1.71 -2.73
CA VAL A 228 -8.44 -1.92 -1.31
C VAL A 228 -7.12 -1.28 -0.92
N PRO A 229 -7.07 -0.57 0.22
CA PRO A 229 -5.84 0.03 0.71
C PRO A 229 -4.98 -1.06 1.36
N LEU A 230 -3.70 -1.07 1.01
CA LEU A 230 -2.69 -1.84 1.73
C LEU A 230 -2.13 -0.92 2.81
N LEU A 231 -2.53 -1.17 4.05
CA LEU A 231 -2.10 -0.38 5.19
C LEU A 231 -0.67 -0.74 5.54
N TRP A 232 0.11 0.14 6.17
CA TRP A 232 1.30 -0.37 6.85
C TRP A 232 0.84 -1.26 8.01
N PRO A 233 1.25 -2.54 8.11
CA PRO A 233 2.41 -3.19 7.50
C PRO A 233 2.09 -4.22 6.38
N ASP A 234 0.91 -4.17 5.77
CA ASP A 234 0.54 -4.95 4.57
C ASP A 234 1.60 -4.83 3.47
N TYR A 235 2.37 -3.74 3.47
CA TYR A 235 3.59 -3.59 2.69
C TYR A 235 4.80 -3.27 3.57
N LEU A 236 5.93 -3.88 3.25
CA LEU A 236 7.20 -3.75 3.96
C LEU A 236 8.36 -3.69 2.98
N TYR A 237 9.40 -2.97 3.36
CA TYR A 237 10.68 -3.09 2.68
C TYR A 237 11.49 -4.23 3.28
N HIS A 238 11.89 -5.20 2.46
CA HIS A 238 12.70 -6.31 2.94
C HIS A 238 14.20 -6.00 2.82
N LYS A 239 14.89 -5.87 3.97
CA LYS A 239 16.37 -5.80 4.01
C LYS A 239 16.93 -7.23 3.98
N PRO A 240 17.87 -7.60 3.10
CA PRO A 240 18.67 -6.77 2.18
C PRO A 240 18.22 -6.83 0.70
N GLU A 241 16.99 -7.26 0.42
CA GLU A 241 16.54 -7.67 -0.93
C GLU A 241 15.95 -6.52 -1.76
N ASN A 242 15.98 -5.31 -1.23
CA ASN A 242 15.79 -4.05 -1.94
C ASN A 242 14.53 -3.91 -2.78
N HIS A 243 13.45 -4.49 -2.26
CA HIS A 243 12.13 -4.44 -2.84
C HIS A 243 11.09 -4.02 -1.80
N LEU A 244 9.98 -3.49 -2.31
CA LEU A 244 8.73 -3.32 -1.60
C LEU A 244 7.94 -4.64 -1.70
N GLU A 245 7.84 -5.39 -0.62
CA GLU A 245 6.97 -6.56 -0.51
C GLU A 245 5.60 -6.10 -0.04
N PHE A 246 4.53 -6.69 -0.57
CA PHE A 246 3.20 -6.54 -0.02
C PHE A 246 2.45 -7.87 0.00
N GLY A 247 1.48 -7.99 0.92
CA GLY A 247 0.70 -9.20 1.11
C GLY A 247 -0.71 -8.94 1.58
N LEU A 248 -1.65 -9.72 1.04
CA LEU A 248 -3.07 -9.72 1.40
C LEU A 248 -3.37 -10.94 2.27
N LEU A 249 -3.77 -10.70 3.52
CA LEU A 249 -3.96 -11.77 4.50
C LEU A 249 -4.99 -12.80 4.05
N ALA A 250 -4.65 -14.07 4.19
CA ALA A 250 -5.57 -15.18 4.04
C ALA A 250 -6.46 -15.33 5.28
N ASN A 251 -7.72 -15.72 5.04
CA ASN A 251 -8.68 -16.10 6.09
C ASN A 251 -8.82 -15.02 7.17
N SER A 252 -8.96 -13.77 6.73
CA SER A 252 -9.17 -12.62 7.63
C SER A 252 -10.65 -12.27 7.72
N ASN A 253 -11.10 -11.90 8.90
CA ASN A 253 -12.44 -11.34 9.08
C ASN A 253 -12.54 -9.88 8.61
N GLN A 254 -11.41 -9.25 8.28
CA GLN A 254 -11.38 -7.87 7.78
C GLN A 254 -11.77 -7.84 6.30
N LEU A 255 -12.80 -7.05 5.98
CA LEU A 255 -13.42 -6.99 4.66
C LEU A 255 -12.41 -6.70 3.53
N ARG A 256 -11.39 -5.87 3.80
CA ARG A 256 -10.39 -5.46 2.80
C ARG A 256 -9.58 -6.60 2.20
N TYR A 257 -9.41 -7.74 2.90
CA TYR A 257 -8.64 -8.88 2.38
C TYR A 257 -9.50 -9.94 1.68
N GLN A 258 -10.80 -9.98 1.99
CA GLN A 258 -11.71 -11.03 1.50
C GLN A 258 -11.82 -11.05 -0.03
N LEU A 259 -11.53 -9.93 -0.68
CA LEU A 259 -11.48 -9.81 -2.13
C LEU A 259 -10.48 -10.79 -2.78
N PHE A 260 -9.47 -11.25 -2.03
CA PHE A 260 -8.42 -12.16 -2.49
C PHE A 260 -8.51 -13.56 -1.89
N ASP A 261 -9.56 -13.88 -1.11
CA ASP A 261 -9.79 -15.25 -0.62
C ASP A 261 -10.17 -16.21 -1.76
N LYS A 262 -10.72 -15.67 -2.85
CA LYS A 262 -11.07 -16.41 -4.06
C LYS A 262 -10.79 -15.56 -5.28
N TRP A 263 -10.35 -16.18 -6.37
CA TRP A 263 -10.15 -15.51 -7.65
C TRP A 263 -10.40 -16.48 -8.80
N GLU A 264 -10.54 -15.93 -9.99
CA GLU A 264 -10.55 -16.66 -11.23
C GLU A 264 -9.24 -16.43 -11.99
N LYS A 265 -8.88 -17.40 -12.84
CA LYS A 265 -7.71 -17.28 -13.71
C LYS A 265 -7.89 -16.08 -14.65
N GLU A 266 -6.81 -15.35 -14.88
CA GLU A 266 -6.75 -14.14 -15.73
C GLU A 266 -7.50 -12.91 -15.18
N GLU A 267 -8.02 -12.94 -13.95
CA GLU A 267 -8.57 -11.73 -13.33
C GLU A 267 -7.50 -10.64 -13.25
N GLU A 268 -7.83 -9.46 -13.78
CA GLU A 268 -6.91 -8.31 -13.77
C GLU A 268 -6.79 -7.75 -12.35
N VAL A 269 -5.55 -7.51 -11.95
CA VAL A 269 -5.20 -6.85 -10.71
C VAL A 269 -4.30 -5.67 -11.03
N SER A 270 -4.61 -4.51 -10.46
CA SER A 270 -3.72 -3.35 -10.52
C SER A 270 -3.17 -3.00 -9.15
N LEU A 271 -1.92 -2.54 -9.12
CA LEU A 271 -1.26 -2.03 -7.92
C LEU A 271 -0.87 -0.57 -8.20
N ASP A 272 -1.35 0.33 -7.34
CA ASP A 272 -1.02 1.74 -7.42
C ASP A 272 -0.21 2.12 -6.19
N ILE A 273 1.01 2.62 -6.40
CA ILE A 273 1.91 3.08 -5.34
C ILE A 273 2.03 4.59 -5.46
N LEU A 274 1.73 5.27 -4.36
CA LEU A 274 1.70 6.72 -4.29
C LEU A 274 2.80 7.24 -3.36
N ALA A 275 3.59 8.20 -3.85
CA ALA A 275 4.68 8.80 -3.10
C ALA A 275 4.74 10.33 -3.22
N GLU A 276 5.60 10.93 -2.41
CA GLU A 276 5.81 12.37 -2.35
C GLU A 276 6.74 12.82 -3.49
N GLY A 277 6.28 13.71 -4.37
CA GLY A 277 7.14 14.36 -5.38
C GLY A 277 7.48 13.53 -6.61
N PHE A 278 6.79 12.41 -6.78
CA PHE A 278 6.95 11.51 -7.91
C PHE A 278 5.60 11.28 -8.56
N GLU A 279 5.65 10.86 -9.82
CA GLU A 279 4.48 10.30 -10.48
C GLU A 279 4.05 9.03 -9.73
N ASP A 280 2.73 8.84 -9.58
CA ASP A 280 2.22 7.60 -9.02
C ASP A 280 2.60 6.43 -9.95
N VAL A 281 2.99 5.30 -9.37
CA VAL A 281 3.41 4.12 -10.13
C VAL A 281 2.25 3.15 -10.21
N HIS A 282 2.02 2.63 -11.40
CA HIS A 282 0.89 1.81 -11.76
C HIS A 282 1.38 0.48 -12.37
N PHE A 283 1.03 -0.63 -11.73
CA PHE A 283 1.28 -1.96 -12.28
C PHE A 283 -0.04 -2.65 -12.59
N ARG A 284 -0.02 -3.50 -13.61
CA ARG A 284 -1.13 -4.41 -13.93
C ARG A 284 -0.57 -5.80 -14.12
N THR A 285 -1.25 -6.76 -13.52
CA THR A 285 -0.97 -8.20 -13.64
C THR A 285 -2.28 -8.96 -13.80
N ARG A 286 -2.18 -10.26 -14.01
CA ARG A 286 -3.33 -11.16 -14.09
C ARG A 286 -3.11 -12.35 -13.19
N LEU A 287 -4.11 -12.62 -12.36
CA LEU A 287 -4.05 -13.71 -11.40
C LEU A 287 -3.92 -15.06 -12.11
N LYS A 288 -3.02 -15.88 -11.58
CA LYS A 288 -2.77 -17.24 -12.01
C LYS A 288 -3.93 -18.15 -11.61
N GLN A 289 -3.93 -19.38 -12.11
CA GLN A 289 -4.99 -20.33 -11.84
C GLN A 289 -5.06 -20.62 -10.33
N PRO A 290 -6.24 -20.48 -9.68
CA PRO A 290 -6.39 -20.88 -8.30
C PRO A 290 -6.23 -22.40 -8.16
N MET A 291 -5.69 -22.84 -7.03
CA MET A 291 -5.64 -24.26 -6.70
C MET A 291 -6.99 -24.74 -6.15
N ARG A 292 -7.29 -26.04 -6.31
CA ARG A 292 -8.51 -26.64 -5.74
C ARG A 292 -8.54 -26.58 -4.21
N PHE A 293 -7.36 -26.62 -3.59
CA PHE A 293 -7.18 -26.46 -2.16
C PHE A 293 -5.87 -25.69 -1.90
N SER A 294 -5.77 -25.07 -0.73
CA SER A 294 -4.54 -24.36 -0.34
C SER A 294 -3.39 -25.35 -0.19
N PRO A 295 -2.27 -25.17 -0.91
CA PRO A 295 -1.13 -26.04 -0.76
C PRO A 295 -0.54 -25.84 0.63
N HIS A 296 -0.09 -26.93 1.26
CA HIS A 296 0.42 -26.88 2.63
C HIS A 296 1.37 -28.04 2.90
N LEU A 297 2.37 -27.77 3.73
CA LEU A 297 3.17 -28.81 4.33
C LEU A 297 2.36 -29.53 5.41
N SER A 298 2.58 -30.84 5.55
CA SER A 298 1.97 -31.61 6.64
C SER A 298 2.35 -31.07 8.03
N LYS A 299 3.51 -30.42 8.15
CA LYS A 299 3.96 -29.68 9.34
C LYS A 299 5.06 -28.67 8.99
N SER A 300 5.39 -27.76 9.90
CA SER A 300 6.47 -26.78 9.71
C SER A 300 7.82 -27.22 10.30
N ASP A 301 7.79 -28.19 11.22
CA ASP A 301 8.96 -28.73 11.91
C ASP A 301 9.04 -30.24 11.71
N TYR A 302 10.15 -30.71 11.16
CA TYR A 302 10.43 -32.12 10.88
C TYR A 302 11.68 -32.58 11.64
N ILE A 303 11.76 -33.87 11.96
CA ILE A 303 12.99 -34.48 12.47
C ILE A 303 13.89 -34.80 11.27
N LEU A 304 15.20 -34.64 11.41
CA LEU A 304 16.15 -35.00 10.36
C LEU A 304 15.99 -36.48 9.98
N GLY A 305 15.91 -36.78 8.67
CA GLY A 305 15.60 -38.11 8.16
C GLY A 305 14.11 -38.38 7.91
N GLU A 306 13.21 -37.54 8.45
CA GLU A 306 11.76 -37.70 8.28
C GLU A 306 11.27 -37.23 6.90
N THR A 307 10.34 -37.97 6.30
CA THR A 307 9.70 -37.56 5.05
C THR A 307 8.94 -36.26 5.20
N ILE A 308 9.25 -35.30 4.33
CA ILE A 308 8.54 -34.03 4.22
C ILE A 308 7.43 -34.21 3.19
N SER A 309 6.18 -34.11 3.61
CA SER A 309 5.02 -34.16 2.72
C SER A 309 4.46 -32.76 2.46
N LEU A 310 4.29 -32.44 1.18
CA LEU A 310 3.65 -31.24 0.68
C LEU A 310 2.40 -31.62 -0.11
N SER A 311 1.22 -31.22 0.38
CA SER A 311 -0.04 -31.35 -0.34
C SER A 311 -0.14 -30.26 -1.41
N ILE A 312 -0.31 -30.63 -2.68
CA ILE A 312 -0.40 -29.72 -3.83
C ILE A 312 -1.41 -30.21 -4.86
N ASP A 313 -1.96 -29.27 -5.64
CA ASP A 313 -2.93 -29.58 -6.70
C ASP A 313 -2.36 -30.58 -7.73
N ASN A 314 -3.16 -31.57 -8.15
CA ASN A 314 -2.79 -32.57 -9.17
C ASN A 314 -2.27 -31.94 -10.47
N GLY A 315 -2.78 -30.77 -10.87
CA GLY A 315 -2.24 -30.08 -12.04
C GLY A 315 -0.79 -29.63 -11.84
N LEU A 316 -0.41 -29.20 -10.64
CA LEU A 316 0.97 -28.85 -10.32
C LEU A 316 1.86 -30.09 -10.20
N VAL A 317 1.35 -31.19 -9.65
CA VAL A 317 2.05 -32.49 -9.65
C VAL A 317 2.46 -32.87 -11.08
N LYS A 318 1.53 -32.77 -12.03
CA LYS A 318 1.80 -33.05 -13.46
C LYS A 318 2.84 -32.10 -14.06
N GLU A 319 2.86 -30.84 -13.68
CA GLU A 319 3.89 -29.90 -14.14
C GLU A 319 5.28 -30.24 -13.59
N LEU A 320 5.36 -30.77 -12.37
CA LEU A 320 6.61 -31.27 -11.79
C LEU A 320 7.05 -32.57 -12.49
N GLU A 321 6.14 -33.52 -12.75
CA GLU A 321 6.44 -34.76 -13.49
C GLU A 321 7.01 -34.45 -14.89
N GLN A 322 6.43 -33.46 -15.57
CA GLN A 322 6.83 -33.04 -16.91
C GLN A 322 8.02 -32.07 -16.91
N GLN A 323 8.49 -31.65 -15.74
CA GLN A 323 9.54 -30.66 -15.54
C GLN A 323 9.25 -29.30 -16.22
N THR A 324 7.98 -28.92 -16.32
CA THR A 324 7.57 -27.62 -16.87
C THR A 324 7.56 -26.52 -15.82
N ALA A 325 7.36 -26.88 -14.54
CA ALA A 325 7.56 -25.97 -13.42
C ALA A 325 9.04 -25.90 -13.03
N ARG A 326 9.52 -24.77 -12.49
CA ARG A 326 10.82 -24.73 -11.82
C ARG A 326 10.64 -25.17 -10.38
N PHE A 327 11.52 -26.05 -9.93
CA PHE A 327 11.51 -26.62 -8.60
C PHE A 327 12.87 -26.35 -7.94
N GLU A 328 12.87 -25.67 -6.79
CA GLU A 328 14.08 -25.17 -6.15
C GLU A 328 14.05 -25.40 -4.63
N LEU A 329 15.21 -25.77 -4.07
CA LEU A 329 15.42 -25.86 -2.63
C LEU A 329 16.47 -24.83 -2.22
N VAL A 330 16.09 -23.90 -1.35
CA VAL A 330 16.97 -22.88 -0.81
C VAL A 330 17.40 -23.28 0.60
N LYS A 331 18.72 -23.42 0.78
CA LYS A 331 19.34 -23.72 2.08
C LYS A 331 19.67 -22.42 2.84
N SER A 332 19.99 -22.52 4.13
CA SER A 332 20.27 -21.39 5.05
C SER A 332 21.31 -20.35 4.59
N LYS A 333 22.11 -20.62 3.56
CA LYS A 333 23.05 -19.67 2.93
C LYS A 333 22.50 -18.97 1.67
N LYS A 334 21.19 -19.05 1.40
CA LYS A 334 20.54 -18.58 0.16
C LYS A 334 21.09 -19.20 -1.14
N ILE A 335 21.73 -20.36 -1.03
CA ILE A 335 22.13 -21.15 -2.20
C ILE A 335 20.89 -21.93 -2.63
N SER A 336 20.42 -21.65 -3.85
CA SER A 336 19.34 -22.39 -4.49
C SER A 336 19.92 -23.61 -5.21
N GLU A 337 19.35 -24.78 -4.93
CA GLU A 337 19.65 -26.04 -5.61
C GLU A 337 18.46 -26.45 -6.47
N ASN A 338 18.74 -27.05 -7.63
CA ASN A 338 17.70 -27.59 -8.50
C ASN A 338 16.97 -28.73 -7.78
N GLY A 339 15.69 -28.55 -7.50
CA GLY A 339 14.84 -29.51 -6.81
C GLY A 339 14.71 -30.83 -7.55
N TYR A 340 14.87 -30.85 -8.88
CA TYR A 340 14.86 -32.09 -9.67
C TYR A 340 16.08 -33.00 -9.43
N SER A 341 17.09 -32.50 -8.71
CA SER A 341 18.22 -33.32 -8.26
C SER A 341 18.00 -33.99 -6.90
N LEU A 342 16.87 -33.69 -6.25
CA LEU A 342 16.50 -34.24 -4.94
C LEU A 342 15.88 -35.63 -5.09
N ASP A 343 15.91 -36.38 -4.00
CA ASP A 343 15.15 -37.61 -3.86
C ASP A 343 13.69 -37.27 -3.47
N PHE A 344 12.77 -37.38 -4.44
CA PHE A 344 11.37 -37.05 -4.27
C PHE A 344 10.43 -38.06 -4.96
N GLU A 345 9.22 -38.16 -4.43
CA GLU A 345 8.12 -38.96 -4.99
C GLU A 345 6.92 -38.05 -5.25
N LEU A 346 6.23 -38.27 -6.36
CA LEU A 346 5.02 -37.56 -6.75
C LEU A 346 3.83 -38.52 -6.69
N LEU A 347 2.83 -38.14 -5.91
CA LEU A 347 1.53 -38.81 -5.81
C LEU A 347 0.44 -37.87 -6.34
N GLU A 348 -0.79 -38.38 -6.51
CA GLU A 348 -1.89 -37.66 -7.20
C GLU A 348 -2.09 -36.20 -6.73
N GLU A 349 -1.89 -35.92 -5.43
CA GLU A 349 -2.02 -34.59 -4.83
C GLU A 349 -0.90 -34.28 -3.81
N GLU A 350 0.25 -34.97 -3.90
CA GLU A 350 1.35 -34.79 -2.95
C GLU A 350 2.74 -34.82 -3.62
N LEU A 351 3.64 -34.00 -3.09
CA LEU A 351 5.08 -34.08 -3.29
C LEU A 351 5.72 -34.55 -1.97
N LEU A 352 6.39 -35.68 -2.01
CA LEU A 352 7.13 -36.24 -0.88
C LEU A 352 8.63 -36.03 -1.09
N LEU A 353 9.32 -35.46 -0.11
CA LEU A 353 10.77 -35.33 -0.10
C LEU A 353 11.36 -36.24 0.98
N SER A 354 12.32 -37.07 0.58
CA SER A 354 13.05 -37.94 1.51
C SER A 354 13.87 -37.11 2.50
N GLY A 355 13.61 -37.23 3.81
CA GLY A 355 14.36 -36.48 4.82
C GLY A 355 15.83 -36.91 4.93
N ALA A 356 16.18 -38.10 4.44
CA ALA A 356 17.51 -38.68 4.53
C ALA A 356 18.56 -37.93 3.69
N GLN A 357 18.12 -37.20 2.67
CA GLN A 357 19.02 -36.42 1.80
C GLN A 357 19.57 -35.14 2.45
N PHE A 358 19.01 -34.73 3.59
CA PHE A 358 19.39 -33.49 4.26
C PHE A 358 20.50 -33.74 5.28
N GLU A 359 21.70 -33.23 4.99
CA GLU A 359 22.88 -33.46 5.84
C GLU A 359 22.84 -32.73 7.20
N LYS A 360 22.08 -31.64 7.32
CA LYS A 360 22.10 -30.75 8.48
C LYS A 360 20.71 -30.31 8.93
N ALA A 361 20.54 -30.19 10.24
CA ALA A 361 19.41 -29.46 10.81
C ALA A 361 19.48 -27.98 10.44
N GLY A 362 18.33 -27.33 10.32
CA GLY A 362 18.23 -25.92 9.95
C GLY A 362 16.92 -25.57 9.26
N ARG A 363 16.85 -24.31 8.82
CA ARG A 363 15.72 -23.79 8.04
C ARG A 363 15.96 -24.01 6.56
N TYR A 364 14.91 -24.45 5.89
CA TYR A 364 14.86 -24.72 4.47
C TYR A 364 13.64 -24.05 3.86
N GLN A 365 13.78 -23.70 2.58
CA GLN A 365 12.71 -23.11 1.80
C GLN A 365 12.57 -23.89 0.51
N LEU A 366 11.36 -24.40 0.27
CA LEU A 366 10.98 -25.02 -0.99
C LEU A 366 10.28 -23.97 -1.85
N LYS A 367 10.73 -23.82 -3.09
CA LYS A 367 10.18 -22.87 -4.05
C LYS A 367 9.74 -23.62 -5.30
N ILE A 368 8.48 -23.44 -5.68
CA ILE A 368 7.93 -23.96 -6.95
C ILE A 368 7.46 -22.76 -7.76
N ILE A 369 7.92 -22.64 -9.01
CA ILE A 369 7.53 -21.56 -9.93
C ILE A 369 6.81 -22.19 -11.12
N SER A 370 5.52 -21.92 -11.21
CA SER A 370 4.64 -22.41 -12.27
C SER A 370 4.10 -21.23 -13.09
N GLU A 371 4.12 -21.36 -14.41
CA GLU A 371 3.45 -20.38 -15.28
C GLU A 371 1.93 -20.40 -15.13
N THR A 372 1.37 -21.54 -14.73
CA THR A 372 -0.08 -21.75 -14.55
C THR A 372 -0.56 -21.32 -13.17
N TYR A 373 0.17 -21.68 -12.12
CA TYR A 373 -0.23 -21.53 -10.71
C TYR A 373 0.55 -20.45 -9.94
N GLY A 374 1.54 -19.82 -10.59
CA GLY A 374 2.37 -18.78 -9.98
C GLY A 374 3.51 -19.32 -9.11
N GLN A 375 4.06 -18.45 -8.26
CA GLN A 375 5.12 -18.82 -7.33
C GLN A 375 4.55 -19.30 -6.00
N LEU A 376 5.04 -20.44 -5.52
CA LEU A 376 4.71 -21.01 -4.22
C LEU A 376 5.98 -21.10 -3.37
N LEU A 377 5.83 -20.78 -2.09
CA LEU A 377 6.94 -20.77 -1.15
C LEU A 377 6.56 -21.49 0.15
N PHE A 378 7.30 -22.53 0.49
CA PHE A 378 7.07 -23.32 1.69
C PHE A 378 8.30 -23.29 2.59
N LEU A 379 8.10 -22.92 3.85
CA LEU A 379 9.16 -22.83 4.85
C LEU A 379 9.04 -24.00 5.82
N PHE A 380 10.16 -24.70 6.06
CA PHE A 380 10.21 -25.77 7.04
C PHE A 380 11.55 -25.80 7.78
N THR A 381 11.55 -26.38 8.97
CA THR A 381 12.75 -26.56 9.78
C THR A 381 13.00 -28.04 10.02
N LEU A 382 14.23 -28.49 9.79
CA LEU A 382 14.71 -29.81 10.21
C LEU A 382 15.41 -29.68 11.56
N LYS A 383 14.97 -30.45 12.55
CA LYS A 383 15.52 -30.49 13.91
C LYS A 383 16.29 -31.80 14.13
N GLN A 384 17.34 -31.76 14.96
CA GLN A 384 17.99 -32.99 15.41
C GLN A 384 17.08 -33.72 16.39
N GLU A 385 17.10 -35.06 16.35
CA GLU A 385 16.36 -35.87 17.31
C GLU A 385 16.81 -35.53 18.75
N GLY A 386 15.84 -35.25 19.62
CA GLY A 386 16.10 -34.81 21.01
C GLY A 386 16.22 -33.30 21.24
N SER A 387 16.11 -32.46 20.21
CA SER A 387 16.04 -31.00 20.38
C SER A 387 14.62 -30.53 20.72
N ILE A 388 14.21 -30.75 21.97
CA ILE A 388 13.01 -30.13 22.55
C ILE A 388 13.36 -28.67 22.87
N GLN A 389 12.63 -27.71 22.29
CA GLN A 389 12.75 -26.29 22.66
C GLN A 389 12.21 -26.08 24.07
N LYS A 390 13.03 -25.45 24.92
CA LYS A 390 12.56 -24.68 26.08
C LYS A 390 11.89 -23.40 25.62
#